data_AF-A0A7K1ZN59-F1
#
_entry.id   AF-A0A7K1ZN59-F1
#
_cell.length_a   1.000
_cell.length_b   1.000
_cell.length_c   1.000
_cell.angle_alpha   90.00
_cell.angle_beta   90.00
_cell.angle_gamma   90.00
#
_symmetry.space_group_name_H-M   'P 1'
#
loop_
_entity.id
_entity.type
_entity.pdbx_description
1 polymer ?
#
loop_
_entity_poly.entity_id
_entity_poly.type
_entity_poly.pdbx_seq_one_letter_code
_entity_poly.pdbx_strand_id
1 'polypeptide(L)'
;EVIQGDLLSQINLTGRIRDQTHAFIRLINHHGAEAAAGKAAVEVAAAIFRESGLLDDLQEDDTLTGQIRLENIYELLRAIQEHDYGEEAHTLSSYLQTVALMTDADEDDPASDRVVLMTLHASKGLEFEVVFIGGMEEGLLPLIRGERISIRDLEEERRLFYVGATRAKSRLYLGWAKTRYRYGSRPDFTTLSSFIDEIKPGTLKKRRSLTRSGSRKRDSFPRHKARRPDRAVGASFTDNRFRKKAYKPSTSGHVPSCNPSDLSVGTLVRHKVYGEGRVIQLEGSGSMTKAVVDFHSYGTKRLMVSFAPMKVI
;
A
#
# COMPACT_ATOMS: atom_id res chain seq x y z
N GLU A 1 31.71 -9.64 -6.40
CA GLU A 1 32.69 -10.37 -5.57
C GLU A 1 32.03 -10.74 -4.26
N VAL A 2 31.92 -12.04 -4.00
CA VAL A 2 31.35 -12.61 -2.78
C VAL A 2 32.34 -12.32 -1.65
N ILE A 3 31.86 -11.82 -0.50
CA ILE A 3 32.68 -11.37 0.62
C ILE A 3 33.67 -12.49 0.99
N GLN A 4 34.94 -12.31 0.61
CA GLN A 4 35.98 -13.29 0.91
C GLN A 4 36.26 -13.22 2.41
N GLY A 5 36.15 -14.37 3.09
CA GLY A 5 36.28 -14.51 4.55
C GLY A 5 37.63 -14.07 5.13
N ASP A 6 38.58 -13.68 4.29
CA ASP A 6 39.92 -13.25 4.68
C ASP A 6 39.96 -11.83 5.28
N LEU A 7 38.97 -10.97 4.96
CA LEU A 7 38.87 -9.63 5.56
C LEU A 7 38.48 -9.67 7.04
N LEU A 8 37.72 -10.70 7.47
CA LEU A 8 37.32 -10.84 8.88
C LEU A 8 38.44 -11.36 9.78
N SER A 9 39.42 -12.08 9.22
CA SER A 9 40.56 -12.59 9.98
C SER A 9 41.47 -11.45 10.47
N GLN A 10 41.44 -10.31 9.79
CA GLN A 10 42.22 -9.11 10.08
C GLN A 10 41.55 -8.17 11.10
N ILE A 11 40.27 -8.40 11.42
CA ILE A 11 39.49 -7.55 12.34
C ILE A 11 39.39 -8.25 13.69
N ASN A 12 39.82 -7.57 14.76
CA ASN A 12 39.83 -8.13 16.11
C ASN A 12 38.41 -8.12 16.73
N LEU A 13 37.56 -9.04 16.29
CA LEU A 13 36.19 -9.22 16.79
C LEU A 13 36.15 -10.15 18.01
N THR A 14 35.29 -9.84 18.98
CA THR A 14 34.95 -10.75 20.09
C THR A 14 34.29 -12.03 19.57
N GLY A 15 34.45 -13.15 20.28
CA GLY A 15 34.02 -14.48 19.80
C GLY A 15 32.56 -14.54 19.34
N ARG A 16 31.63 -14.03 20.16
CA ARG A 16 30.20 -14.00 19.81
C ARG A 16 29.89 -13.17 18.56
N ILE A 17 30.50 -11.99 18.43
CA ILE A 17 30.27 -11.12 17.27
C ILE A 17 30.84 -11.78 16.02
N ARG A 18 32.03 -12.39 16.12
CA ARG A 18 32.66 -13.14 15.03
C ARG A 18 31.74 -14.25 14.50
N ASP A 19 31.17 -15.05 15.39
CA ASP A 19 30.29 -16.16 15.01
C ASP A 19 29.01 -15.67 14.31
N GLN A 20 28.39 -14.60 14.84
CA GLN A 20 27.21 -13.98 14.22
C GLN A 20 27.52 -13.40 12.84
N THR A 21 28.65 -12.72 12.70
CA THR A 21 29.09 -12.17 11.41
C THR A 21 29.39 -13.28 10.39
N HIS A 22 30.01 -14.39 10.80
CA HIS A 22 30.21 -15.55 9.93
C HIS A 22 28.90 -16.23 9.53
N ALA A 23 27.92 -16.32 10.43
CA ALA A 23 26.59 -16.83 10.10
C ALA A 23 25.92 -15.96 9.03
N PHE A 24 25.97 -14.63 9.19
CA PHE A 24 25.42 -13.69 8.23
C PHE A 24 26.11 -13.76 6.86
N ILE A 25 27.44 -13.81 6.83
CA ILE A 25 28.19 -13.96 5.57
C ILE A 25 27.88 -15.28 4.88
N ARG A 26 27.75 -16.39 5.63
CA ARG A 26 27.35 -17.68 5.05
C ARG A 26 25.98 -17.59 4.39
N LEU A 27 25.02 -16.92 5.02
CA LEU A 27 23.69 -16.71 4.45
C LEU A 27 23.74 -15.90 3.14
N ILE A 28 24.49 -14.79 3.11
CA ILE A 28 24.69 -13.99 1.88
C ILE A 28 25.34 -14.81 0.79
N ASN A 29 26.44 -15.51 1.11
CA ASN A 29 27.22 -16.25 0.13
C ASN A 29 26.42 -17.45 -0.42
N HIS A 30 25.61 -18.09 0.42
CA HIS A 30 24.74 -19.19 0.03
C HIS A 30 23.73 -18.74 -1.04
N HIS A 31 22.90 -17.75 -0.75
CA HIS A 31 21.90 -17.27 -1.71
C HIS A 31 22.52 -16.55 -2.91
N GLY A 32 23.67 -15.90 -2.73
CA GLY A 32 24.45 -15.34 -3.83
C GLY A 32 24.92 -16.40 -4.82
N ALA A 33 25.34 -17.58 -4.33
CA ALA A 33 25.71 -18.71 -5.17
C ALA A 33 24.49 -19.33 -5.86
N GLU A 34 23.35 -19.44 -5.17
CA GLU A 34 22.10 -19.93 -5.76
C GLU A 34 21.60 -19.02 -6.90
N ALA A 35 21.64 -17.70 -6.71
CA ALA A 35 21.31 -16.74 -7.75
C ALA A 35 22.25 -16.84 -8.95
N ALA A 36 23.57 -16.96 -8.70
CA ALA A 36 24.57 -17.11 -9.75
C ALA A 36 24.47 -18.44 -10.51
N ALA A 37 23.96 -19.49 -9.86
CA ALA A 37 23.67 -20.79 -10.47
C ALA A 37 22.43 -20.78 -11.38
N GLY A 38 21.73 -19.64 -11.49
CA GLY A 38 20.56 -19.49 -12.34
C GLY A 38 19.30 -20.14 -11.78
N LYS A 39 19.20 -20.31 -10.45
CA LYS A 39 17.91 -20.67 -9.82
C LYS A 39 16.87 -19.59 -10.10
N ALA A 40 15.61 -20.00 -10.17
CA ALA A 40 14.49 -19.10 -10.40
C ALA A 40 14.45 -17.97 -9.36
N ALA A 41 14.15 -16.75 -9.80
CA ALA A 41 14.18 -15.57 -8.94
C ALA A 41 13.26 -15.73 -7.72
N VAL A 42 12.07 -16.32 -7.93
CA VAL A 42 11.11 -16.56 -6.84
C VAL A 42 11.63 -17.54 -5.79
N GLU A 43 12.39 -18.56 -6.20
CA GLU A 43 12.94 -19.56 -5.28
C GLU A 43 14.01 -18.96 -4.39
N VAL A 44 14.93 -18.19 -4.99
CA VAL A 44 15.99 -17.48 -4.25
C VAL A 44 15.38 -16.45 -3.29
N ALA A 45 14.41 -15.65 -3.76
CA ALA A 45 13.75 -14.65 -2.92
C ALA A 45 13.00 -15.30 -1.74
N ALA A 46 12.22 -16.36 -1.98
CA ALA A 46 11.49 -17.08 -0.94
C ALA A 46 12.44 -17.73 0.09
N ALA A 47 13.57 -18.27 -0.36
CA ALA A 47 14.60 -18.82 0.52
C ALA A 47 15.19 -17.73 1.42
N ILE A 48 15.55 -16.57 0.86
CA ILE A 48 16.06 -15.42 1.64
C ILE A 48 15.06 -15.00 2.72
N PHE A 49 13.77 -14.84 2.39
CA PHE A 49 12.75 -14.42 3.38
C PHE A 49 12.60 -15.42 4.53
N ARG A 50 12.72 -16.72 4.24
CA ARG A 50 12.61 -17.78 5.25
C ARG A 50 13.87 -17.89 6.10
N GLU A 51 15.04 -17.98 5.46
CA GLU A 51 16.31 -18.24 6.16
C GLU A 51 16.84 -17.01 6.91
N SER A 52 16.44 -15.79 6.50
CA SER A 52 16.74 -14.57 7.25
C SER A 52 15.93 -14.43 8.54
N GLY A 53 14.87 -15.22 8.72
CA GLY A 53 13.91 -15.08 9.83
C GLY A 53 12.89 -13.95 9.65
N LEU A 54 12.97 -13.16 8.57
CA LEU A 54 12.08 -12.02 8.34
C LEU A 54 10.62 -12.45 8.19
N LEU A 55 10.37 -13.61 7.58
CA LEU A 55 9.01 -14.14 7.44
C LEU A 55 8.41 -14.54 8.79
N ASP A 56 9.21 -15.17 9.65
CA ASP A 56 8.77 -15.62 10.97
C ASP A 56 8.47 -14.42 11.88
N ASP A 57 9.37 -13.42 11.91
CA ASP A 57 9.18 -12.16 12.65
C ASP A 57 7.87 -11.45 12.27
N LEU A 58 7.52 -11.44 10.98
CA LEU A 58 6.31 -10.79 10.48
C LEU A 58 5.04 -11.63 10.68
N GLN A 59 5.17 -12.95 10.77
CA GLN A 59 4.06 -13.84 11.11
C GLN A 59 3.72 -13.80 12.60
N GLU A 60 4.71 -13.56 13.46
CA GLU A 60 4.51 -13.36 14.90
C GLU A 60 3.90 -11.98 15.24
N ASP A 61 4.06 -10.99 14.36
CA ASP A 61 3.48 -9.65 14.51
C ASP A 61 1.97 -9.62 14.14
N ASP A 62 1.12 -9.90 15.14
CA ASP A 62 -0.34 -9.88 15.04
C ASP A 62 -0.95 -8.46 14.85
N THR A 63 -0.14 -7.41 14.79
CA THR A 63 -0.66 -6.05 14.56
C THR A 63 -1.21 -5.87 13.14
N LEU A 64 -2.10 -4.89 12.95
CA LEU A 64 -2.58 -4.52 11.62
C LEU A 64 -1.41 -4.16 10.67
N THR A 65 -0.37 -3.52 11.22
CA THR A 65 0.83 -3.16 10.45
C THR A 65 1.68 -4.36 10.08
N GLY A 66 1.85 -5.33 10.99
CA GLY A 66 2.53 -6.61 10.70
C GLY A 66 1.83 -7.38 9.59
N GLN A 67 0.50 -7.49 9.67
CA GLN A 67 -0.31 -8.14 8.64
C GLN A 67 -0.19 -7.48 7.26
N ILE A 68 -0.19 -6.14 7.18
CA ILE A 68 0.00 -5.41 5.92
C ILE A 68 1.41 -5.65 5.36
N ARG A 69 2.44 -5.68 6.21
CA ARG A 69 3.82 -5.96 5.77
C ARG A 69 3.97 -7.37 5.22
N LEU A 70 3.34 -8.34 5.87
CA LEU A 70 3.32 -9.73 5.42
C LEU A 70 2.62 -9.86 4.06
N GLU A 71 1.48 -9.18 3.88
CA GLU A 71 0.77 -9.11 2.60
C GLU A 71 1.66 -8.51 1.50
N ASN A 72 2.38 -7.41 1.78
CA ASN A 72 3.31 -6.80 0.83
C ASN A 72 4.44 -7.76 0.41
N ILE A 73 4.96 -8.59 1.33
CA ILE A 73 5.97 -9.60 0.98
C ILE A 73 5.39 -10.67 0.05
N TYR A 74 4.16 -11.12 0.30
CA TYR A 74 3.52 -12.09 -0.58
C TYR A 74 3.22 -11.51 -1.96
N GLU A 75 2.82 -10.25 -2.05
CA GLU A 75 2.65 -9.57 -3.35
C GLU A 75 3.99 -9.38 -4.06
N LEU A 76 5.07 -9.05 -3.35
CA LEU A 76 6.41 -9.01 -3.95
C LEU A 76 6.83 -10.38 -4.52
N LEU A 77 6.63 -11.47 -3.76
CA LEU A 77 6.92 -12.82 -4.24
C LEU A 77 6.06 -13.20 -5.45
N ARG A 78 4.80 -12.74 -5.49
CA ARG A 78 3.93 -12.93 -6.66
C ARG A 78 4.44 -12.15 -7.87
N ALA A 79 4.84 -10.88 -7.70
CA ALA A 79 5.39 -10.08 -8.78
C ALA A 79 6.68 -10.68 -9.36
N ILE A 80 7.57 -11.20 -8.50
CA ILE A 80 8.75 -11.95 -8.93
C ILE A 80 8.34 -13.21 -9.69
N GLN A 81 7.35 -13.94 -9.19
CA GLN A 81 6.85 -15.14 -9.86
C GLN A 81 6.23 -14.84 -11.23
N GLU A 82 5.49 -13.74 -11.37
CA GLU A 82 4.92 -13.31 -12.65
C GLU A 82 6.01 -12.94 -13.66
N HIS A 83 7.11 -12.35 -13.19
CA HIS A 83 8.30 -12.12 -14.02
C HIS A 83 8.95 -13.44 -14.47
N ASP A 84 8.95 -14.48 -13.64
CA ASP A 84 9.48 -15.81 -14.01
C ASP A 84 8.67 -16.51 -15.13
N TYR A 85 7.47 -16.03 -15.50
CA TYR A 85 6.66 -16.57 -16.60
C TYR A 85 6.91 -15.83 -17.93
N GLY A 86 8.05 -16.10 -18.58
CA GLY A 86 8.37 -15.64 -19.95
C GLY A 86 9.46 -16.50 -20.63
N GLU A 87 9.70 -16.34 -21.94
CA GLU A 87 10.59 -17.22 -22.74
C GLU A 87 12.11 -17.08 -22.44
N GLU A 88 12.54 -16.14 -21.59
CA GLU A 88 13.95 -15.89 -21.26
C GLU A 88 14.33 -16.37 -19.85
N ALA A 89 15.64 -16.50 -19.57
CA ALA A 89 16.13 -16.99 -18.28
C ALA A 89 15.96 -15.94 -17.17
N HIS A 90 14.92 -16.08 -16.36
CA HIS A 90 14.57 -15.16 -15.27
C HIS A 90 15.38 -15.43 -14.00
N THR A 91 16.62 -14.96 -14.03
CA THR A 91 17.46 -14.90 -12.83
C THR A 91 17.03 -13.74 -11.93
N LEU A 92 17.33 -13.81 -10.64
CA LEU A 92 17.12 -12.68 -9.70
C LEU A 92 17.78 -11.39 -10.20
N SER A 93 18.92 -11.48 -10.90
CA SER A 93 19.59 -10.31 -11.49
C SER A 93 18.77 -9.67 -12.60
N SER A 94 18.11 -10.47 -13.45
CA SER A 94 17.23 -9.96 -14.53
C SER A 94 16.03 -9.22 -13.94
N TYR A 95 15.37 -9.82 -12.95
CA TYR A 95 14.26 -9.19 -12.24
C TYR A 95 14.65 -7.84 -11.63
N LEU A 96 15.79 -7.78 -10.93
CA LEU A 96 16.28 -6.53 -10.33
C LEU A 96 16.60 -5.45 -11.37
N GLN A 97 17.05 -5.83 -12.57
CA GLN A 97 17.23 -4.91 -13.68
C GLN A 97 15.90 -4.38 -14.21
N THR A 98 14.89 -5.25 -14.37
CA THR A 98 13.54 -4.84 -14.78
C THR A 98 12.92 -3.87 -13.78
N VAL A 99 12.95 -4.18 -12.49
CA VAL A 99 12.42 -3.29 -11.44
C VAL A 99 13.16 -1.95 -11.41
N ALA A 100 14.47 -1.93 -11.65
CA ALA A 100 15.24 -0.69 -11.71
C ALA A 100 14.90 0.18 -12.93
N LEU A 101 14.33 -0.41 -13.99
CA LEU A 101 13.92 0.28 -15.22
C LEU A 101 12.43 0.65 -15.24
N MET A 102 11.59 -0.02 -14.45
CA MET A 102 10.17 0.28 -14.32
C MET A 102 9.99 1.71 -13.77
N THR A 103 9.22 2.51 -14.49
CA THR A 103 8.74 3.81 -14.01
C THR A 103 7.28 3.72 -13.62
N ASP A 104 6.82 4.54 -12.67
CA ASP A 104 5.41 4.60 -12.23
C ASP A 104 4.39 4.76 -13.39
N ALA A 105 4.85 5.18 -14.58
CA ALA A 105 4.03 5.39 -15.76
C ALA A 105 3.84 4.12 -16.63
N ASP A 106 4.65 3.08 -16.45
CA ASP A 106 4.69 1.90 -17.33
C ASP A 106 3.59 0.86 -17.02
N GLU A 107 2.95 0.95 -15.85
CA GLU A 107 1.88 0.03 -15.41
C GLU A 107 0.46 0.63 -15.53
N ASP A 108 0.34 1.85 -16.05
CA ASP A 108 -0.95 2.52 -16.10
C ASP A 108 -1.80 2.04 -17.28
N ASP A 109 -2.74 1.11 -17.02
CA ASP A 109 -3.85 0.83 -17.95
C ASP A 109 -4.70 2.10 -18.12
N PRO A 110 -4.70 2.74 -19.31
CA PRO A 110 -5.46 3.94 -19.57
C PRO A 110 -6.99 3.70 -19.56
N ALA A 111 -7.44 2.44 -19.58
CA ALA A 111 -8.85 2.07 -19.51
C ALA A 111 -9.38 1.89 -18.07
N SER A 112 -8.51 1.95 -17.06
CA SER A 112 -8.90 1.82 -15.66
C SER A 112 -9.67 3.08 -15.19
N ASP A 113 -10.94 2.91 -14.80
CA ASP A 113 -11.78 4.00 -14.25
C ASP A 113 -11.34 4.36 -12.82
N ARG A 114 -10.32 5.21 -12.70
CA ARG A 114 -9.72 5.64 -11.44
C ARG A 114 -9.30 7.10 -11.44
N VAL A 115 -9.15 7.65 -10.24
CA VAL A 115 -8.50 8.96 -10.05
C VAL A 115 -7.00 8.73 -9.94
N VAL A 116 -6.23 9.38 -10.81
CA VAL A 116 -4.76 9.32 -10.78
C VAL A 116 -4.22 10.42 -9.88
N LEU A 117 -3.41 10.03 -8.88
CA LEU A 117 -2.69 10.95 -8.02
C LEU A 117 -1.21 10.89 -8.39
N MET A 118 -0.63 12.06 -8.67
CA MET A 118 0.78 12.17 -9.04
C MET A 118 1.36 13.50 -8.60
N THR A 119 2.68 13.62 -8.65
CA THR A 119 3.34 14.91 -8.44
C THR A 119 3.22 15.79 -9.70
N LEU A 120 3.40 17.10 -9.57
CA LEU A 120 3.41 18.01 -10.73
C LEU A 120 4.48 17.62 -11.77
N HIS A 121 5.63 17.13 -11.32
CA HIS A 121 6.72 16.71 -12.20
C HIS A 121 6.33 15.50 -13.06
N ALA A 122 5.68 14.50 -12.44
CA ALA A 122 5.22 13.29 -13.11
C ALA A 122 4.11 13.56 -14.15
N SER A 123 3.44 14.71 -14.05
CA SER A 123 2.38 15.07 -15.01
C SER A 123 2.90 15.47 -16.40
N LYS A 124 4.21 15.70 -16.57
CA LYS A 124 4.77 16.20 -17.83
C LYS A 124 4.48 15.24 -18.99
N GLY A 125 3.86 15.76 -20.05
CA GLY A 125 3.52 14.98 -21.25
C GLY A 125 2.16 14.26 -21.18
N LEU A 126 1.52 14.24 -20.00
CA LEU A 126 0.15 13.73 -19.83
C LEU A 126 -0.86 14.86 -20.01
N GLU A 127 -2.14 14.53 -20.20
CA GLU A 127 -3.25 15.49 -20.24
C GLU A 127 -4.55 14.83 -19.75
N PHE A 128 -5.38 15.59 -19.03
CA PHE A 128 -6.61 15.10 -18.42
C PHE A 128 -7.78 16.06 -18.65
N GLU A 129 -9.00 15.53 -18.74
CA GLU A 129 -10.21 16.36 -18.85
C GLU A 129 -10.37 17.30 -17.65
N VAL A 130 -10.09 16.80 -16.46
CA VAL A 130 -10.21 17.53 -15.20
C VAL A 130 -8.94 17.36 -14.37
N VAL A 131 -8.34 18.47 -13.94
CA VAL A 131 -7.15 18.47 -13.08
C VAL A 131 -7.44 19.20 -11.78
N PHE A 132 -6.99 18.61 -10.67
CA PHE A 132 -6.96 19.23 -9.36
C PHE A 132 -5.52 19.46 -8.93
N ILE A 133 -5.11 20.71 -8.78
CA ILE A 133 -3.83 21.08 -8.16
C ILE A 133 -4.11 21.51 -6.73
N GLY A 134 -3.78 20.63 -5.78
CA GLY A 134 -3.86 20.94 -4.35
C GLY A 134 -2.58 21.60 -3.84
N GLY A 135 -2.68 22.29 -2.70
CA GLY A 135 -1.51 22.83 -2.02
C GLY A 135 -0.96 24.11 -2.63
N MET A 136 -1.84 24.98 -3.15
CA MET A 136 -1.50 26.33 -3.61
C MET A 136 -1.15 27.23 -2.41
N GLU A 137 -0.02 26.95 -1.78
CA GLU A 137 0.44 27.53 -0.52
C GLU A 137 1.90 28.00 -0.67
N GLU A 138 2.22 29.14 -0.07
CA GLU A 138 3.62 29.54 0.11
C GLU A 138 4.37 28.48 0.92
N GLY A 139 5.57 28.12 0.48
CA GLY A 139 6.33 27.03 1.10
C GLY A 139 5.86 25.64 0.70
N LEU A 140 5.00 25.51 -0.31
CA LEU A 140 4.64 24.23 -0.94
C LEU A 140 4.61 24.36 -2.47
N LEU A 141 3.92 25.36 -3.00
CA LEU A 141 3.97 25.74 -4.41
C LEU A 141 3.80 27.27 -4.50
N PRO A 142 4.88 28.06 -4.58
CA PRO A 142 6.27 27.62 -4.78
C PRO A 142 6.85 26.89 -3.56
N LEU A 143 7.66 25.85 -3.83
CA LEU A 143 8.42 25.18 -2.78
C LEU A 143 9.59 26.05 -2.32
N ILE A 144 9.57 26.45 -1.05
CA ILE A 144 10.63 27.24 -0.44
C ILE A 144 11.65 26.30 0.18
N ARG A 145 12.87 26.28 -0.36
CA ARG A 145 14.01 25.54 0.21
C ARG A 145 14.94 26.53 0.90
N GLY A 146 14.96 26.54 2.23
CA GLY A 146 15.84 27.41 3.03
C GLY A 146 15.31 28.83 3.25
N GLU A 147 16.17 29.72 3.77
CA GLU A 147 15.77 31.08 4.20
C GLU A 147 15.64 32.09 3.05
N ARG A 148 16.23 31.82 1.88
CA ARG A 148 16.18 32.71 0.71
C ARG A 148 15.90 31.92 -0.55
N ILE A 149 14.84 32.31 -1.26
CA ILE A 149 14.50 31.78 -2.58
C ILE A 149 15.25 32.61 -3.61
N SER A 150 16.00 31.98 -4.52
CA SER A 150 16.55 32.70 -5.65
C SER A 150 15.46 32.99 -6.68
N ILE A 151 15.58 34.09 -7.44
CA ILE A 151 14.64 34.41 -8.52
C ILE A 151 14.53 33.23 -9.51
N ARG A 152 15.66 32.56 -9.77
CA ARG A 152 15.73 31.40 -10.64
C ARG A 152 14.90 30.21 -10.11
N ASP A 153 14.97 29.93 -8.81
CA ASP A 153 14.18 28.84 -8.21
C ASP A 153 12.69 29.16 -8.28
N LEU A 154 12.31 30.41 -8.04
CA LEU A 154 10.92 30.85 -8.16
C LEU A 154 10.41 30.72 -9.61
N GLU A 155 11.24 31.07 -10.60
CA GLU A 155 10.91 30.88 -12.02
C GLU A 155 10.75 29.41 -12.39
N GLU A 156 11.55 28.52 -11.81
CA GLU A 156 11.43 27.08 -12.04
C GLU A 156 10.12 26.53 -11.43
N GLU A 157 9.80 26.91 -10.20
CA GLU A 157 8.53 26.56 -9.55
C GLU A 157 7.32 27.15 -10.32
N ARG A 158 7.47 28.34 -10.91
CA ARG A 158 6.46 28.95 -11.78
C ARG A 158 6.26 28.12 -13.05
N ARG A 159 7.34 27.65 -13.67
CA ARG A 159 7.28 26.73 -14.83
C ARG A 159 6.60 25.42 -14.45
N LEU A 160 6.89 24.88 -13.28
CA LEU A 160 6.25 23.68 -12.76
C LEU A 160 4.74 23.88 -12.60
N PHE A 161 4.31 25.00 -12.01
CA PHE A 161 2.89 25.34 -11.92
C PHE A 161 2.24 25.50 -13.31
N TYR A 162 2.91 26.19 -14.24
CA TYR A 162 2.42 26.34 -15.62
C TYR A 162 2.25 24.98 -16.31
N VAL A 163 3.24 24.09 -16.22
CA VAL A 163 3.15 22.74 -16.79
C VAL A 163 1.96 22.00 -16.20
N GLY A 164 1.78 21.99 -14.87
CA GLY A 164 0.65 21.34 -14.21
C GLY A 164 -0.70 21.92 -14.61
N ALA A 165 -0.82 23.25 -14.65
CA ALA A 165 -2.05 23.94 -15.01
C ALA A 165 -2.47 23.65 -16.46
N THR A 166 -1.50 23.56 -17.37
CA THR A 166 -1.73 23.23 -18.78
C THR A 166 -2.04 21.75 -19.06
N ARG A 167 -2.03 20.88 -18.03
CA ARG A 167 -2.51 19.50 -18.17
C ARG A 167 -4.02 19.37 -18.24
N ALA A 168 -4.76 20.42 -17.86
CA ALA A 168 -6.21 20.42 -17.88
C ALA A 168 -6.75 20.79 -19.28
N LYS A 169 -7.53 19.89 -19.89
CA LYS A 169 -8.24 20.16 -21.15
C LYS A 169 -9.49 21.00 -20.93
N SER A 170 -10.32 20.61 -19.95
CA SER A 170 -11.64 21.21 -19.74
C SER A 170 -11.75 21.98 -18.43
N ARG A 171 -11.28 21.43 -17.30
CA ARG A 171 -11.45 22.07 -15.97
C ARG A 171 -10.20 21.97 -15.12
N LEU A 172 -9.78 23.12 -14.57
CA LEU A 172 -8.71 23.22 -13.58
C LEU A 172 -9.29 23.68 -12.24
N TYR A 173 -9.01 22.92 -11.18
CA TYR A 173 -9.34 23.28 -9.81
C TYR A 173 -8.06 23.51 -9.01
N LEU A 174 -7.96 24.68 -8.37
CA LEU A 174 -6.83 25.06 -7.54
C LEU A 174 -7.26 25.05 -6.07
N GLY A 175 -6.59 24.23 -5.25
CA GLY A 175 -6.92 24.00 -3.85
C GLY A 175 -5.91 24.64 -2.89
N TRP A 176 -6.41 25.46 -1.96
CA TRP A 176 -5.65 26.03 -0.85
C TRP A 176 -6.29 25.60 0.48
N ALA A 177 -5.47 25.10 1.41
CA ALA A 177 -5.90 24.86 2.79
C ALA A 177 -5.52 26.09 3.63
N LYS A 178 -6.32 26.44 4.64
CA LYS A 178 -6.00 27.52 5.60
C LYS A 178 -5.00 27.06 6.68
N THR A 179 -5.00 25.77 6.96
CA THR A 179 -4.14 25.12 7.96
C THR A 179 -3.69 23.77 7.44
N ARG A 180 -2.43 23.40 7.66
CA ARG A 180 -1.85 22.13 7.21
C ARG A 180 -1.02 21.49 8.32
N TYR A 181 -1.18 20.17 8.49
CA TYR A 181 -0.28 19.35 9.29
C TYR A 181 0.94 18.95 8.45
N ARG A 182 2.15 19.09 8.98
CA ARG A 182 3.40 18.61 8.35
C ARG A 182 4.19 17.79 9.37
N TYR A 183 4.60 16.58 9.02
CA TYR A 183 5.51 15.73 9.81
C TYR A 183 5.13 15.55 11.30
N GLY A 184 3.83 15.44 11.61
CA GLY A 184 3.36 15.27 13.00
C GLY A 184 3.43 16.53 13.87
N SER A 185 3.86 17.66 13.32
CA SER A 185 3.83 18.96 13.98
C SER A 185 2.40 19.48 14.15
N ARG A 186 2.25 20.46 15.05
CA ARG A 186 1.00 21.22 15.18
C ARG A 186 0.64 21.85 13.81
N PRO A 187 -0.66 21.98 13.50
CA PRO A 187 -1.08 22.52 12.22
C PRO A 187 -0.70 24.00 12.12
N ASP A 188 0.07 24.34 11.10
CA ASP A 188 0.49 25.71 10.83
C ASP A 188 -0.52 26.41 9.93
N PHE A 189 -0.65 27.73 10.11
CA PHE A 189 -1.37 28.57 9.17
C PHE A 189 -0.56 28.73 7.89
N THR A 190 -1.24 28.58 6.77
CA THR A 190 -0.63 28.62 5.44
C THR A 190 -1.01 29.90 4.73
N THR A 191 -0.05 30.50 4.03
CA THR A 191 -0.29 31.65 3.16
C THR A 191 -0.67 31.15 1.77
N LEU A 192 -1.61 31.82 1.10
CA LEU A 192 -1.98 31.50 -0.28
C LEU A 192 -0.79 31.74 -1.20
N SER A 193 -0.55 30.82 -2.14
CA SER A 193 0.51 30.95 -3.14
C SER A 193 0.40 32.25 -3.94
N SER A 194 1.51 32.95 -4.07
CA SER A 194 1.69 34.14 -4.92
C SER A 194 1.38 33.87 -6.40
N PHE A 195 1.54 32.64 -6.89
CA PHE A 195 1.15 32.28 -8.27
C PHE A 195 -0.35 32.45 -8.53
N ILE A 196 -1.19 32.48 -7.50
CA ILE A 196 -2.62 32.76 -7.66
C ILE A 196 -2.86 34.21 -8.08
N ASP A 197 -2.06 35.15 -7.57
CA ASP A 197 -2.18 36.58 -7.88
C ASP A 197 -1.60 36.91 -9.26
N GLU A 198 -0.72 36.07 -9.80
CA GLU A 198 -0.20 36.19 -11.17
C GLU A 198 -1.24 35.79 -12.25
N ILE A 199 -2.29 35.05 -11.86
CA ILE A 199 -3.35 34.63 -12.80
C ILE A 199 -4.23 35.83 -13.16
N LYS A 200 -4.49 35.98 -14.46
CA LYS A 200 -5.32 37.07 -15.00
C LYS A 200 -6.59 37.29 -14.15
N PRO A 201 -6.82 38.51 -13.63
CA PRO A 201 -8.00 38.82 -12.83
C PRO A 201 -9.31 38.46 -13.56
N GLY A 202 -10.28 37.93 -12.81
CA GLY A 202 -11.57 37.50 -13.36
C GLY A 202 -11.61 36.08 -13.93
N THR A 203 -10.46 35.44 -14.14
CA THR A 203 -10.39 34.05 -14.64
C THR A 203 -10.80 33.04 -13.57
N LEU A 204 -10.43 33.30 -12.30
CA LEU A 204 -10.69 32.41 -11.19
C LEU A 204 -12.06 32.66 -10.56
N LYS A 205 -12.91 31.62 -10.54
CA LYS A 205 -14.14 31.61 -9.75
C LYS A 205 -13.84 31.14 -8.33
N LYS A 206 -13.69 32.07 -7.39
CA LYS A 206 -13.44 31.76 -5.98
C LYS A 206 -14.64 31.02 -5.38
N ARG A 207 -14.48 29.73 -5.10
CA ARG A 207 -15.45 28.93 -4.34
C ARG A 207 -14.94 28.79 -2.92
N ARG A 208 -15.54 29.50 -1.97
CA ARG A 208 -15.40 29.13 -0.56
C ARG A 208 -16.09 27.78 -0.39
N SER A 209 -15.39 26.81 0.20
CA SER A 209 -16.05 25.60 0.70
C SER A 209 -17.17 26.07 1.61
N LEU A 210 -18.41 25.95 1.13
CA LEU A 210 -19.59 26.04 1.95
C LEU A 210 -19.56 24.80 2.83
N THR A 211 -18.76 24.82 3.90
CA THR A 211 -19.20 24.15 5.11
C THR A 211 -20.58 24.76 5.36
N ARG A 212 -21.62 23.96 5.11
CA ARG A 212 -23.01 24.35 5.35
C ARG A 212 -23.13 24.72 6.83
N SER A 213 -22.88 25.99 7.17
CA SER A 213 -23.60 26.66 8.23
C SER A 213 -25.01 26.88 7.70
N GLY A 214 -25.77 25.78 7.69
CA GLY A 214 -27.08 25.68 7.11
C GLY A 214 -28.02 25.14 8.16
N SER A 215 -28.54 26.06 8.98
CA SER A 215 -29.97 26.19 9.24
C SER A 215 -30.79 25.13 8.48
N ARG A 216 -31.21 24.09 9.19
CA ARG A 216 -32.14 23.08 8.66
C ARG A 216 -33.50 23.74 8.46
N LYS A 217 -33.72 24.36 7.30
CA LYS A 217 -35.08 24.37 6.73
C LYS A 217 -35.41 22.93 6.38
N ARG A 218 -36.34 22.35 7.15
CA ARG A 218 -36.91 21.03 6.92
C ARG A 218 -37.80 21.13 5.69
N ASP A 219 -37.34 20.62 4.56
CA ASP A 219 -38.26 20.16 3.53
C ASP A 219 -38.85 18.83 3.99
N SER A 220 -40.18 18.84 4.07
CA SER A 220 -41.05 17.79 4.54
C SER A 220 -41.16 16.67 3.50
N PHE A 221 -40.59 15.50 3.80
CA PHE A 221 -41.00 14.23 3.20
C PHE A 221 -41.88 13.44 4.18
N PRO A 222 -42.93 12.74 3.72
CA PRO A 222 -43.98 12.22 4.57
C PRO A 222 -43.52 10.98 5.36
N ARG A 223 -43.56 11.09 6.69
CA ARG A 223 -43.28 9.99 7.63
C ARG A 223 -44.50 9.08 7.75
N HIS A 224 -44.36 7.82 7.35
CA HIS A 224 -45.25 6.75 7.81
C HIS A 224 -45.14 6.59 9.33
N LYS A 225 -46.29 6.63 10.01
CA LYS A 225 -46.46 6.48 11.46
C LYS A 225 -46.15 5.04 11.88
N ALA A 226 -45.09 4.86 12.67
CA ALA A 226 -44.96 3.69 13.54
C ALA A 226 -45.19 4.13 15.00
N ARG A 227 -46.16 3.46 15.63
CA ARG A 227 -46.64 3.67 17.01
C ARG A 227 -45.50 3.48 18.02
N ARG A 228 -45.42 4.40 19.00
CA ARG A 228 -44.71 4.20 20.26
C ARG A 228 -45.60 3.44 21.25
N PRO A 229 -45.02 2.79 22.26
CA PRO A 229 -45.57 2.83 23.59
C PRO A 229 -44.69 3.64 24.54
N ASP A 230 -45.39 4.26 25.49
CA ASP A 230 -44.94 5.15 26.54
C ASP A 230 -44.13 4.44 27.64
N ARG A 231 -43.11 5.12 28.18
CA ARG A 231 -43.13 5.60 29.59
C ARG A 231 -41.87 6.39 29.93
N ALA A 232 -42.12 7.52 30.60
CA ALA A 232 -41.14 8.38 31.24
C ALA A 232 -40.67 7.81 32.58
N VAL A 233 -39.45 8.15 33.02
CA VAL A 233 -39.14 8.98 34.21
C VAL A 233 -37.66 9.38 34.09
N GLY A 234 -37.35 10.66 34.36
CA GLY A 234 -36.04 11.26 34.11
C GLY A 234 -35.06 11.24 35.27
N ALA A 235 -33.82 11.66 34.98
CA ALA A 235 -32.94 12.47 35.81
C ALA A 235 -31.66 12.74 34.99
N SER A 236 -31.05 13.90 35.23
CA SER A 236 -30.04 14.52 34.38
C SER A 236 -28.60 14.28 34.85
N PHE A 237 -27.65 14.42 33.91
CA PHE A 237 -26.20 14.69 34.07
C PHE A 237 -25.40 13.62 34.87
N THR A 238 -24.32 13.00 34.40
CA THR A 238 -23.14 13.46 33.67
C THR A 238 -22.41 12.26 33.07
N ASP A 239 -21.62 12.55 32.04
CA ASP A 239 -20.33 11.93 31.70
C ASP A 239 -20.23 10.49 31.14
N ASN A 240 -19.43 10.44 30.08
CA ASN A 240 -18.68 9.36 29.48
C ASN A 240 -19.31 7.95 29.41
N ARG A 241 -19.66 7.50 28.19
CA ARG A 241 -19.67 6.07 27.80
C ARG A 241 -19.95 5.86 26.29
N PHE A 242 -18.92 6.06 25.45
CA PHE A 242 -18.83 5.29 24.21
C PHE A 242 -18.45 3.84 24.56
N ARG A 243 -19.45 3.03 24.94
CA ARG A 243 -19.34 1.57 25.02
C ARG A 243 -19.12 1.04 23.59
N LYS A 244 -17.86 0.84 23.22
CA LYS A 244 -17.51 -0.11 22.16
C LYS A 244 -18.01 -1.48 22.61
N LYS A 245 -18.83 -2.14 21.78
CA LYS A 245 -19.21 -3.54 21.96
C LYS A 245 -17.91 -4.35 21.93
N ALA A 246 -17.54 -4.90 23.09
CA ALA A 246 -16.40 -5.80 23.22
C ALA A 246 -16.67 -7.06 22.40
N TYR A 247 -15.92 -7.24 21.32
CA TYR A 247 -15.72 -8.53 20.70
C TYR A 247 -14.88 -9.36 21.68
N LYS A 248 -15.45 -10.45 22.22
CA LYS A 248 -14.72 -11.43 23.01
C LYS A 248 -14.00 -12.35 22.01
N PRO A 249 -12.66 -12.37 21.95
CA PRO A 249 -11.99 -13.45 21.24
C PRO A 249 -12.20 -14.72 22.05
N SER A 250 -12.89 -15.70 21.47
CA SER A 250 -12.84 -17.07 21.94
C SER A 250 -11.41 -17.57 21.73
N THR A 251 -10.73 -17.84 22.84
CA THR A 251 -9.54 -18.68 22.94
C THR A 251 -9.84 -20.06 22.36
N SER A 252 -9.27 -20.38 21.20
CA SER A 252 -8.94 -21.76 20.81
C SER A 252 -8.09 -21.80 19.54
N GLY A 253 -6.85 -22.24 19.68
CA GLY A 253 -6.17 -23.08 18.70
C GLY A 253 -5.50 -22.39 17.52
N HIS A 254 -4.16 -22.44 17.53
CA HIS A 254 -3.28 -22.48 16.36
C HIS A 254 -3.98 -23.17 15.17
N VAL A 255 -4.06 -22.50 14.03
CA VAL A 255 -4.63 -23.06 12.80
C VAL A 255 -3.50 -23.66 11.99
N PRO A 256 -3.37 -24.99 11.85
CA PRO A 256 -2.40 -25.57 10.93
C PRO A 256 -2.77 -25.17 9.49
N SER A 257 -1.76 -24.82 8.69
CA SER A 257 -1.90 -24.74 7.23
C SER A 257 -2.34 -26.11 6.71
N CYS A 258 -3.20 -26.11 5.70
CA CYS A 258 -3.76 -27.34 5.18
C CYS A 258 -2.69 -28.12 4.41
N ASN A 259 -2.57 -29.43 4.65
CA ASN A 259 -1.66 -30.25 3.85
C ASN A 259 -2.25 -30.47 2.44
N PRO A 260 -1.44 -30.40 1.38
CA PRO A 260 -1.87 -30.67 0.00
C PRO A 260 -2.58 -32.02 -0.19
N SER A 261 -2.25 -33.01 0.64
CA SER A 261 -2.82 -34.36 0.59
C SER A 261 -4.28 -34.45 1.06
N ASP A 262 -4.76 -33.46 1.82
CA ASP A 262 -6.11 -33.44 2.40
C ASP A 262 -7.13 -32.71 1.51
N LEU A 263 -6.69 -32.21 0.35
CA LEU A 263 -7.47 -31.39 -0.56
C LEU A 263 -7.81 -32.15 -1.85
N SER A 264 -9.10 -32.16 -2.17
CA SER A 264 -9.63 -32.70 -3.43
C SER A 264 -10.52 -31.67 -4.14
N VAL A 265 -10.63 -31.76 -5.46
CA VAL A 265 -11.53 -30.90 -6.24
C VAL A 265 -12.97 -31.11 -5.74
N GLY A 266 -13.64 -30.03 -5.37
CA GLY A 266 -14.98 -30.01 -4.81
C GLY A 266 -15.06 -29.86 -3.29
N THR A 267 -13.93 -29.90 -2.58
CA THR A 267 -13.85 -29.73 -1.12
C THR A 267 -14.25 -28.33 -0.69
N LEU A 268 -14.99 -28.21 0.41
CA LEU A 268 -15.31 -26.94 1.06
C LEU A 268 -14.17 -26.52 1.98
N VAL A 269 -13.74 -25.27 1.84
CA VAL A 269 -12.64 -24.69 2.60
C VAL A 269 -13.05 -23.35 3.20
N ARG A 270 -12.58 -23.06 4.41
CA ARG A 270 -12.71 -21.75 5.05
C ARG A 270 -11.38 -21.04 5.05
N HIS A 271 -11.31 -19.89 4.41
CA HIS A 271 -10.17 -18.97 4.47
C HIS A 271 -10.41 -17.89 5.52
N LYS A 272 -9.38 -17.50 6.28
CA LYS A 272 -9.47 -16.48 7.35
C LYS A 272 -10.02 -15.14 6.84
N VAL A 273 -9.68 -14.76 5.60
CA VAL A 273 -10.06 -13.47 4.98
C VAL A 273 -11.27 -13.60 4.05
N TYR A 274 -11.33 -14.67 3.25
CA TYR A 274 -12.30 -14.79 2.16
C TYR A 274 -13.55 -15.59 2.55
N GLY A 275 -13.57 -16.13 3.77
CA GLY A 275 -14.69 -16.92 4.27
C GLY A 275 -14.74 -18.29 3.61
N GLU A 276 -15.94 -18.80 3.41
CA GLU A 276 -16.17 -20.14 2.87
C GLU A 276 -16.11 -20.13 1.35
N GLY A 277 -15.42 -21.12 0.79
CA GLY A 277 -15.27 -21.32 -0.64
C GLY A 277 -15.13 -22.78 -1.01
N ARG A 278 -15.32 -23.07 -2.30
CA ARG A 278 -15.23 -24.43 -2.83
C ARG A 278 -14.05 -24.55 -3.78
N VAL A 279 -13.25 -25.60 -3.61
CA VAL A 279 -12.12 -25.87 -4.48
C VAL A 279 -12.64 -26.32 -5.84
N ILE A 280 -12.36 -25.54 -6.89
CA ILE A 280 -12.73 -25.84 -8.28
C ILE A 280 -11.65 -26.66 -8.97
N GLN A 281 -10.39 -26.40 -8.67
CA GLN A 281 -9.26 -26.99 -9.38
C GLN A 281 -8.03 -27.04 -8.48
N LEU A 282 -7.21 -28.08 -8.68
CA LEU A 282 -5.88 -28.21 -8.08
C LEU A 282 -4.85 -28.34 -9.19
N GLU A 283 -3.78 -27.56 -9.14
CA GLU A 283 -2.68 -27.56 -10.10
C GLU A 283 -1.34 -27.70 -9.37
N GLY A 284 -0.44 -28.55 -9.89
CA GLY A 284 0.91 -28.76 -9.31
C GLY A 284 0.98 -29.85 -8.24
N SER A 285 2.20 -30.14 -7.78
CA SER A 285 2.50 -31.23 -6.85
C SER A 285 3.29 -30.75 -5.62
N GLY A 286 3.09 -31.44 -4.49
CA GLY A 286 3.83 -31.20 -3.26
C GLY A 286 3.56 -29.84 -2.61
N SER A 287 4.61 -29.19 -2.11
CA SER A 287 4.53 -27.89 -1.43
C SER A 287 4.11 -26.73 -2.34
N MET A 288 4.05 -26.94 -3.66
CA MET A 288 3.67 -25.94 -4.67
C MET A 288 2.26 -26.17 -5.24
N THR A 289 1.43 -27.00 -4.60
CA THR A 289 0.04 -27.22 -5.05
C THR A 289 -0.77 -25.93 -4.95
N LYS A 290 -1.28 -25.48 -6.09
CA LYS A 290 -2.18 -24.34 -6.27
C LYS A 290 -3.62 -24.85 -6.22
N ALA A 291 -4.45 -24.21 -5.40
CA ALA A 291 -5.90 -24.42 -5.36
C ALA A 291 -6.61 -23.20 -5.95
N VAL A 292 -7.46 -23.44 -6.95
CA VAL A 292 -8.45 -22.47 -7.42
C VAL A 292 -9.70 -22.65 -6.57
N VAL A 293 -10.03 -21.66 -5.76
CA VAL A 293 -11.15 -21.70 -4.81
C VAL A 293 -12.17 -20.62 -5.16
N ASP A 294 -13.43 -21.02 -5.29
CA ASP A 294 -14.55 -20.08 -5.46
C ASP A 294 -15.11 -19.65 -4.11
N PHE A 295 -14.92 -18.38 -3.75
CA PHE A 295 -15.43 -17.83 -2.50
C PHE A 295 -16.77 -17.12 -2.71
N HIS A 296 -17.75 -17.42 -1.87
CA HIS A 296 -19.12 -16.92 -2.06
C HIS A 296 -19.22 -15.38 -2.06
N SER A 297 -18.33 -14.70 -1.34
CA SER A 297 -18.32 -13.24 -1.21
C SER A 297 -17.25 -12.52 -2.05
N TYR A 298 -16.28 -13.25 -2.60
CA TYR A 298 -15.06 -12.67 -3.22
C TYR A 298 -14.72 -13.26 -4.60
N GLY A 299 -15.56 -14.17 -5.10
CA GLY A 299 -15.36 -14.84 -6.37
C GLY A 299 -14.19 -15.82 -6.36
N THR A 300 -13.71 -16.18 -7.55
CA THR A 300 -12.66 -17.18 -7.72
C THR A 300 -11.28 -16.61 -7.43
N LYS A 301 -10.53 -17.27 -6.53
CA LYS A 301 -9.16 -16.90 -6.14
C LYS A 301 -8.22 -18.09 -6.28
N ARG A 302 -7.01 -17.82 -6.75
CA ARG A 302 -5.91 -18.80 -6.84
C ARG A 302 -5.02 -18.66 -5.61
N LEU A 303 -4.91 -19.73 -4.83
CA LEU A 303 -4.19 -19.77 -3.57
C LEU A 303 -3.19 -20.92 -3.57
N MET A 304 -2.04 -20.76 -2.93
CA MET A 304 -1.10 -21.86 -2.72
C MET A 304 -1.41 -22.56 -1.41
N VAL A 305 -1.68 -23.87 -1.46
CA VAL A 305 -2.25 -24.63 -0.33
C VAL A 305 -1.35 -24.59 0.91
N SER A 306 -0.04 -24.69 0.71
CA SER A 306 0.98 -24.70 1.76
C SER A 306 1.12 -23.38 2.52
N PHE A 307 0.73 -22.26 1.91
CA PHE A 307 0.92 -20.90 2.45
C PHE A 307 -0.39 -20.15 2.72
N ALA A 308 -1.53 -20.67 2.27
CA ALA A 308 -2.82 -20.06 2.51
C ALA A 308 -3.35 -20.41 3.91
N PRO A 309 -3.81 -19.44 4.72
CA PRO A 309 -4.47 -19.69 6.00
C PRO A 309 -5.91 -20.20 5.77
N MET A 310 -6.02 -21.43 5.27
CA MET A 310 -7.26 -22.12 4.94
C MET A 310 -7.41 -23.45 5.68
N LYS A 311 -8.65 -23.80 6.05
CA LYS A 311 -9.02 -25.09 6.64
C LYS A 311 -10.05 -25.80 5.78
N VAL A 312 -9.98 -27.12 5.66
CA VAL A 312 -11.08 -27.94 5.13
C VAL A 312 -12.24 -27.95 6.15
N ILE A 313 -13.48 -27.85 5.66
CA ILE A 313 -14.72 -27.88 6.45
C ILE A 313 -15.43 -29.23 6.25
#